data_AF-A0A2M7SKR1-F1
#
_entry.id   AF-A0A2M7SKR1-F1
#
_cell.length_a   1.000
_cell.length_b   1.000
_cell.length_c   1.000
_cell.angle_alpha   90.00
_cell.angle_beta   90.00
_cell.angle_gamma   90.00
#
_symmetry.space_group_name_H-M   'P 1'
#
loop_
_entity.id
_entity.type
_entity.pdbx_description
1 polymer ?
#
loop_
_entity_poly.entity_id
_entity_poly.type
_entity_poly.pdbx_seq_one_letter_code
_entity_poly.pdbx_strand_id
1 'polypeptide(L)'
;MRSYLDTIKKPVSLPLLQSEEVIKYYTASYDIGSSLASSWRLGNLYLTNKRLLFVQVRKILFEVLLSQIKTINIVKREWILGKKVKQLNIVREGRRVPYIAIKDPENWKRAIEERTQGSPSAPSDTQSAAHNARPDEIILKEKGSYVMPGQSMWRLGTLLLTLKKIAFLQSTGIVWETPLSSIKG
;
A
#
# COMPACT_ATOMS: atom_id res chain seq x y z
N MET A 1 -23.29 28.03 13.77
CA MET A 1 -22.25 27.41 12.91
C MET A 1 -21.06 27.09 13.79
N ARG A 2 -20.89 25.83 14.22
CA ARG A 2 -19.77 25.42 15.09
C ARG A 2 -18.58 25.00 14.22
N SER A 3 -17.43 25.64 14.43
CA SER A 3 -16.16 25.34 13.81
C SER A 3 -15.77 23.87 14.05
N TYR A 4 -15.77 23.08 12.99
CA TYR A 4 -15.46 21.65 12.98
C TYR A 4 -13.92 21.44 12.97
N LEU A 5 -13.20 22.11 13.86
CA LEU A 5 -11.72 22.07 13.90
C LEU A 5 -11.15 21.89 15.31
N ASP A 6 -11.91 21.34 16.25
CA ASP A 6 -11.39 20.85 17.54
C ASP A 6 -11.87 19.40 17.71
N THR A 7 -11.06 18.36 17.89
CA THR A 7 -9.74 18.27 18.50
C THR A 7 -9.05 17.05 17.88
N ILE A 8 -7.98 17.25 17.11
CA ILE A 8 -7.17 16.14 16.59
C ILE A 8 -6.48 15.48 17.78
N LYS A 9 -7.06 14.39 18.31
CA LYS A 9 -6.29 13.43 19.12
C LYS A 9 -5.09 13.06 18.27
N LYS A 10 -3.88 13.41 18.73
CA LYS A 10 -2.61 13.10 18.09
C LYS A 10 -2.71 11.67 17.53
N PRO A 11 -2.61 11.47 16.19
CA PRO A 11 -2.72 10.13 15.64
C PRO A 11 -1.72 9.25 16.38
N VAL A 12 -2.11 8.01 16.66
CA VAL A 12 -1.16 6.96 17.05
C VAL A 12 0.07 7.12 16.18
N SER A 13 1.29 7.09 16.73
CA SER A 13 2.52 7.24 15.97
C SER A 13 2.52 6.21 14.83
N LEU A 14 2.10 6.64 13.65
CA LEU A 14 2.01 5.79 12.48
C LEU A 14 3.45 5.52 12.03
N PRO A 15 3.80 4.29 11.63
CA PRO A 15 5.11 4.00 11.07
C PRO A 15 5.16 4.52 9.63
N LEU A 16 5.16 5.85 9.50
CA LEU A 16 5.27 6.56 8.23
C LEU A 16 6.70 6.36 7.69
N LEU A 17 6.80 6.13 6.38
CA LEU A 17 8.07 6.11 5.67
C LEU A 17 8.65 7.53 5.59
N GLN A 18 9.92 7.66 5.22
CA GLN A 18 10.53 8.97 4.96
C GLN A 18 9.72 9.73 3.90
N SER A 19 9.37 10.99 4.20
CA SER A 19 8.52 11.84 3.35
C SER A 19 7.12 11.26 3.08
N GLU A 20 6.64 10.35 3.92
CA GLU A 20 5.24 9.90 3.89
C GLU A 20 4.39 10.81 4.79
N GLU A 21 3.31 11.35 4.21
CA GLU A 21 2.41 12.27 4.90
C GLU A 21 0.97 11.74 4.84
N VAL A 22 0.24 11.91 5.94
CA VAL A 22 -1.18 11.57 6.00
C VAL A 22 -1.98 12.66 5.31
N ILE A 23 -2.69 12.29 4.25
CA ILE A 23 -3.54 13.20 3.46
C ILE A 23 -4.96 13.21 4.03
N LYS A 24 -5.47 12.01 4.36
CA LYS A 24 -6.84 11.84 4.82
C LYS A 24 -6.89 10.66 5.78
N TYR A 25 -7.71 10.76 6.81
CA TYR A 25 -8.03 9.62 7.67
C TYR A 25 -9.47 9.68 8.16
N TYR A 26 -10.04 8.51 8.47
CA TYR A 26 -11.36 8.43 9.06
C TYR A 26 -11.56 7.09 9.77
N THR A 27 -12.40 7.07 10.79
CA THR A 27 -12.82 5.83 11.48
C THR A 27 -13.58 4.94 10.50
N ALA A 28 -13.17 3.68 10.42
CA ALA A 28 -13.71 2.73 9.46
C ALA A 28 -13.79 1.32 10.06
N SER A 29 -14.45 0.42 9.36
CA SER A 29 -14.44 -1.01 9.66
C SER A 29 -13.80 -1.78 8.50
N TYR A 30 -12.97 -2.76 8.82
CA TYR A 30 -12.26 -3.60 7.87
C TYR A 30 -12.74 -5.05 8.01
N ASP A 31 -12.97 -5.73 6.90
CA ASP A 31 -13.18 -7.18 6.83
C ASP A 31 -12.22 -7.78 5.79
N ILE A 32 -11.56 -8.87 6.16
CA ILE A 32 -10.60 -9.55 5.28
C ILE A 32 -11.30 -10.27 4.11
N GLY A 33 -12.62 -10.44 4.20
CA GLY A 33 -13.43 -11.04 3.13
C GLY A 33 -13.40 -12.57 3.12
N SER A 34 -13.17 -13.20 4.27
CA SER A 34 -13.28 -14.66 4.42
C SER A 34 -14.70 -15.15 4.11
N SER A 35 -14.81 -16.27 3.40
CA SER A 35 -16.10 -16.88 3.03
C SER A 35 -16.81 -17.57 4.20
N LEU A 36 -16.10 -17.86 5.30
CA LEU A 36 -16.64 -18.64 6.42
C LEU A 36 -17.32 -17.76 7.49
N ALA A 37 -16.84 -16.53 7.70
CA ALA A 37 -17.45 -15.53 8.58
C ALA A 37 -16.80 -14.16 8.35
N SER A 38 -17.59 -13.09 8.44
CA SER A 38 -17.05 -11.72 8.44
C SER A 38 -16.32 -11.44 9.75
N SER A 39 -15.08 -10.97 9.65
CA SER A 39 -14.21 -10.68 10.81
C SER A 39 -14.03 -9.17 10.98
N TRP A 40 -15.14 -8.44 11.12
CA TRP A 40 -15.12 -6.98 11.19
C TRP A 40 -14.19 -6.47 12.30
N ARG A 41 -13.21 -5.65 11.91
CA ARG A 41 -12.30 -4.93 12.82
C ARG A 41 -12.56 -3.44 12.71
N LEU A 42 -12.81 -2.80 13.85
CA LEU A 42 -12.92 -1.34 13.94
C LEU A 42 -11.53 -0.73 14.04
N GLY A 43 -11.31 0.37 13.32
CA GLY A 43 -10.04 1.07 13.30
C GLY A 43 -10.13 2.36 12.49
N ASN A 44 -9.00 2.79 11.95
CA ASN A 44 -8.90 3.97 11.12
C ASN A 44 -8.30 3.59 9.77
N LEU A 45 -8.94 4.06 8.69
CA LEU A 45 -8.32 4.07 7.37
C LEU A 45 -7.55 5.37 7.22
N TYR A 46 -6.29 5.26 6.80
CA TYR A 46 -5.44 6.37 6.42
C TYR A 46 -5.11 6.27 4.93
N LEU A 47 -5.21 7.40 4.25
CA LEU A 47 -4.65 7.63 2.93
C LEU A 47 -3.43 8.53 3.13
N THR A 48 -2.28 8.02 2.73
CA THR A 48 -1.03 8.80 2.66
C THR A 48 -0.74 9.17 1.22
N ASN A 49 0.28 9.99 1.00
CA ASN A 49 0.83 10.24 -0.34
C ASN A 49 1.46 8.99 -0.99
N LYS A 50 1.62 7.87 -0.27
CA LYS A 50 2.26 6.65 -0.78
C LYS A 50 1.37 5.40 -0.76
N ARG A 51 0.49 5.25 0.23
CA ARG A 51 -0.28 4.02 0.48
C ARG A 51 -1.58 4.26 1.23
N LEU A 52 -2.41 3.22 1.23
CA LEU A 52 -3.50 3.06 2.18
C LEU A 52 -3.02 2.22 3.37
N LEU A 53 -3.46 2.60 4.57
CA LEU A 53 -3.20 1.89 5.82
C LEU A 53 -4.51 1.74 6.59
N PHE A 54 -4.83 0.53 7.04
CA PHE A 54 -5.85 0.33 8.06
C PHE A 54 -5.18 0.00 9.39
N VAL A 55 -5.39 0.85 10.38
CA VAL A 55 -4.75 0.72 11.70
C VAL A 55 -5.81 0.52 12.76
N GLN A 56 -5.66 -0.55 13.53
CA GLN A 56 -6.45 -0.81 14.74
C GLN A 56 -5.56 -0.55 15.95
N VAL A 57 -5.87 0.52 16.70
CA VAL A 57 -5.05 0.97 17.84
C VAL A 57 -3.61 1.21 17.38
N ARG A 58 -2.67 0.29 17.63
CA ARG A 58 -1.26 0.38 17.20
C ARG A 58 -0.88 -0.62 16.11
N LYS A 59 -1.80 -1.51 15.71
CA LYS A 59 -1.53 -2.59 14.76
C LYS A 59 -1.99 -2.21 13.36
N ILE A 60 -1.10 -2.30 12.38
CA ILE A 60 -1.47 -2.24 10.96
C ILE A 60 -2.11 -3.59 10.60
N LEU A 61 -3.38 -3.57 10.24
CA LEU A 61 -4.10 -4.75 9.76
C LEU A 61 -4.03 -4.90 8.25
N PHE A 62 -3.84 -3.79 7.55
CA PHE A 62 -3.79 -3.74 6.11
C PHE A 62 -2.92 -2.58 5.63
N GLU A 63 -2.12 -2.86 4.62
CA GLU A 63 -1.37 -1.86 3.87
C GLU A 63 -1.37 -2.19 2.38
N VAL A 64 -1.47 -1.17 1.54
CA VAL A 64 -1.25 -1.30 0.10
C VAL A 64 -0.69 0.00 -0.48
N LEU A 65 0.40 -0.09 -1.25
CA LEU A 65 0.92 1.04 -2.00
C LEU A 65 -0.12 1.49 -3.03
N LEU A 66 -0.26 2.81 -3.23
CA LEU A 66 -1.21 3.34 -4.22
C LEU A 66 -0.93 2.80 -5.62
N SER A 67 0.35 2.66 -5.97
CA SER A 67 0.82 2.08 -7.24
C SER A 67 0.46 0.59 -7.44
N GLN A 68 0.06 -0.11 -6.37
CA GLN A 68 -0.34 -1.52 -6.42
C GLN A 68 -1.86 -1.71 -6.49
N ILE A 69 -2.62 -0.62 -6.35
CA ILE A 69 -4.08 -0.66 -6.47
C ILE A 69 -4.43 -0.66 -7.95
N LYS A 70 -5.03 -1.76 -8.43
CA LYS A 70 -5.54 -1.84 -9.81
C LYS A 70 -6.92 -1.22 -9.95
N THR A 71 -7.79 -1.48 -8.99
CA THR A 71 -9.19 -1.03 -9.04
C THR A 71 -9.75 -0.91 -7.63
N ILE A 72 -10.67 0.03 -7.46
CA ILE A 72 -11.46 0.19 -6.24
C ILE A 72 -12.93 0.10 -6.62
N ASN A 73 -13.60 -0.92 -6.10
CA ASN A 73 -15.02 -1.14 -6.32
C ASN A 73 -15.81 -0.65 -5.12
N ILE A 74 -17.00 -0.12 -5.35
CA ILE A 74 -17.98 0.13 -4.30
C ILE A 74 -19.01 -0.98 -4.38
N VAL A 75 -19.13 -1.75 -3.30
CA VAL A 75 -20.07 -2.87 -3.21
C VAL A 75 -21.03 -2.65 -2.05
N LYS A 76 -22.27 -3.11 -2.18
CA LYS A 76 -23.24 -3.11 -1.08
C LYS A 76 -23.23 -4.49 -0.43
N ARG A 77 -22.78 -4.57 0.82
CA ARG A 77 -22.62 -5.82 1.57
C ARG A 77 -23.12 -5.66 3.00
N GLU A 78 -23.37 -6.78 3.65
CA GLU A 78 -23.65 -6.81 5.08
C GLU A 78 -22.45 -6.30 5.88
N TRP A 79 -22.76 -5.63 6.97
CA TRP A 79 -21.85 -5.11 7.96
C TRP A 79 -22.34 -5.57 9.35
N ILE A 80 -21.76 -5.02 10.40
CA ILE A 80 -22.09 -5.31 11.80
C ILE A 80 -23.62 -5.30 12.00
N LEU A 81 -24.13 -6.35 12.66
CA LEU A 81 -25.56 -6.60 12.92
C LEU A 81 -26.43 -6.76 11.65
N GLY A 82 -25.87 -7.27 10.55
CA GLY A 82 -26.62 -7.58 9.32
C GLY A 82 -27.01 -6.34 8.49
N LYS A 83 -26.61 -5.14 8.91
CA LYS A 83 -26.93 -3.92 8.18
C LYS A 83 -26.20 -3.88 6.84
N LYS A 84 -26.91 -3.67 5.73
CA LYS A 84 -26.27 -3.51 4.41
C LYS A 84 -25.76 -2.08 4.21
N VAL A 85 -24.46 -1.92 3.96
CA VAL A 85 -23.80 -0.62 3.73
C VAL A 85 -22.94 -0.68 2.47
N LYS A 86 -22.64 0.49 1.89
CA LYS A 86 -21.64 0.59 0.83
C LYS A 86 -20.25 0.44 1.42
N GLN A 87 -19.40 -0.32 0.75
CA GLN A 87 -18.05 -0.67 1.21
C GLN A 87 -17.07 -0.53 0.04
N LEU A 88 -15.85 -0.07 0.34
CA LEU A 88 -14.74 -0.12 -0.60
C LEU A 88 -14.19 -1.54 -0.68
N ASN A 89 -14.01 -2.05 -1.89
CA ASN A 89 -13.30 -3.29 -2.16
C ASN A 89 -12.05 -2.93 -2.98
N ILE A 90 -10.88 -3.10 -2.36
CA ILE A 90 -9.60 -2.75 -2.97
C ILE A 90 -9.07 -3.98 -3.69
N VAL A 91 -8.71 -3.85 -4.96
CA VAL A 91 -8.17 -4.95 -5.79
C VAL A 91 -6.71 -4.67 -6.13
N ARG A 92 -5.83 -5.62 -5.81
CA ARG A 92 -4.41 -5.66 -6.21
C ARG A 92 -4.21 -6.85 -7.14
N GLU A 93 -3.12 -6.87 -7.91
CA GLU A 93 -2.70 -7.99 -8.79
C GLU A 93 -3.15 -9.38 -8.30
N GLY A 94 -4.21 -9.92 -8.92
CA GLY A 94 -4.71 -11.27 -8.69
C GLY A 94 -5.25 -11.56 -7.28
N ARG A 95 -5.30 -10.56 -6.38
CA ARG A 95 -5.75 -10.71 -5.00
C ARG A 95 -6.84 -9.68 -4.71
N ARG A 96 -8.05 -10.16 -4.45
CA ARG A 96 -9.09 -9.33 -3.82
C ARG A 96 -8.61 -9.03 -2.40
N VAL A 97 -8.49 -7.75 -2.10
CA VAL A 97 -8.02 -7.26 -0.82
C VAL A 97 -9.27 -6.91 0.04
N PRO A 98 -9.21 -6.22 1.19
CA PRO A 98 -10.31 -6.22 2.14
C PRO A 98 -11.51 -5.41 1.66
N TYR A 99 -12.62 -5.62 2.37
CA TYR A 99 -13.77 -4.75 2.35
C TYR A 99 -13.67 -3.71 3.46
N ILE A 100 -13.90 -2.44 3.14
CA ILE A 100 -13.83 -1.34 4.10
C ILE A 100 -15.17 -0.62 4.13
N ALA A 101 -15.89 -0.72 5.24
CA ALA A 101 -17.06 0.10 5.52
C ALA A 101 -16.57 1.45 6.08
N ILE A 102 -16.89 2.53 5.39
CA ILE A 102 -16.44 3.88 5.71
C ILE A 102 -17.53 4.89 5.36
N LYS A 103 -17.54 6.03 6.05
CA LYS A 103 -18.43 7.14 5.67
C LYS A 103 -18.00 7.67 4.30
N ASP A 104 -18.99 7.85 3.42
CA ASP A 104 -18.80 8.40 2.08
C ASP A 104 -17.73 7.65 1.26
N PRO A 105 -17.98 6.37 0.93
CA PRO A 105 -17.02 5.56 0.17
C PRO A 105 -16.77 6.12 -1.23
N GLU A 106 -17.72 6.85 -1.83
CA GLU A 106 -17.54 7.55 -3.10
C GLU A 106 -16.44 8.61 -3.02
N ASN A 107 -16.46 9.46 -1.99
CA ASN A 107 -15.41 10.46 -1.77
C ASN A 107 -14.04 9.82 -1.54
N TRP A 108 -14.00 8.73 -0.78
CA TRP A 108 -12.77 7.97 -0.56
C TRP A 108 -12.23 7.33 -1.83
N LYS A 109 -13.09 6.67 -2.62
CA LYS A 109 -12.71 6.10 -3.91
C LYS A 109 -12.07 7.16 -4.81
N ARG A 110 -12.75 8.30 -5.00
CA ARG A 110 -12.24 9.42 -5.81
C ARG A 110 -10.88 9.91 -5.29
N ALA A 111 -10.76 10.16 -3.99
CA ALA A 111 -9.52 10.66 -3.39
C ALA A 111 -8.33 9.70 -3.60
N ILE A 112 -8.58 8.39 -3.60
CA ILE A 112 -7.55 7.39 -3.85
C ILE A 112 -7.21 7.35 -5.35
N GLU A 113 -8.22 7.30 -6.22
CA GLU A 113 -8.04 7.22 -7.68
C GLU A 113 -7.32 8.45 -8.26
N GLU A 114 -7.65 9.66 -7.80
CA GLU A 114 -6.93 10.90 -8.19
C GLU A 114 -5.42 10.79 -7.93
N ARG A 115 -5.03 10.07 -6.88
CA ARG A 115 -3.63 9.91 -6.49
C ARG A 115 -2.96 8.72 -7.15
N THR A 116 -3.75 7.72 -7.55
CA THR A 116 -3.26 6.63 -8.41
C THR A 116 -3.06 7.10 -9.85
N GLN A 117 -3.90 8.02 -10.34
CA GLN A 117 -3.84 8.59 -11.69
C GLN A 117 -2.91 9.81 -11.82
N GLY A 118 -2.58 10.47 -10.70
CA GLY A 118 -1.64 11.60 -10.64
C GLY A 118 -0.15 11.25 -10.80
N SER A 119 0.20 10.04 -11.24
CA SER A 119 1.55 9.76 -11.77
C SER A 119 1.54 10.09 -13.26
N PRO A 120 2.29 11.11 -13.75
CA PRO A 120 2.22 11.50 -15.15
C PRO A 120 2.66 10.34 -16.04
N SER A 121 1.75 9.91 -16.92
CA SER A 121 2.13 9.35 -18.22
C SER A 121 2.85 10.47 -18.99
N ALA A 122 4.16 10.36 -19.15
CA ALA A 122 4.93 11.27 -19.98
C ALA A 122 4.51 11.13 -21.46
N PRO A 123 4.35 12.25 -22.21
CA PRO A 123 4.41 12.23 -23.65
C PRO A 123 5.87 12.13 -24.12
N SER A 124 6.11 11.25 -25.07
CA SER A 124 7.34 11.17 -25.86
C SER A 124 7.41 12.35 -26.82
N ASP A 125 8.48 13.16 -26.74
CA ASP A 125 9.45 13.36 -27.82
C ASP A 125 10.55 14.38 -27.40
N THR A 126 11.82 13.90 -27.38
CA THR A 126 13.10 14.51 -27.85
C THR A 126 13.52 15.92 -27.31
N GLN A 127 14.69 16.24 -26.72
CA GLN A 127 16.01 15.63 -26.42
C GLN A 127 16.80 16.54 -25.43
N SER A 128 17.66 15.92 -24.59
CA SER A 128 18.92 16.43 -23.98
C SER A 128 18.91 17.62 -22.99
N ALA A 129 19.64 17.68 -21.86
CA ALA A 129 20.61 16.79 -21.21
C ALA A 129 20.79 17.20 -19.72
N ALA A 130 20.82 16.24 -18.79
CA ALA A 130 21.67 16.18 -17.58
C ALA A 130 21.32 14.91 -16.77
N HIS A 131 22.34 14.12 -16.45
CA HIS A 131 22.28 12.80 -15.84
C HIS A 131 21.66 12.77 -14.43
N ASN A 132 20.90 11.71 -14.11
CA ASN A 132 21.32 10.67 -13.15
C ASN A 132 20.35 9.47 -13.07
N ALA A 133 20.92 8.26 -13.23
CA ALA A 133 20.39 6.90 -13.06
C ALA A 133 19.30 6.41 -14.04
N ARG A 134 19.76 5.88 -15.19
CA ARG A 134 18.94 5.03 -16.09
C ARG A 134 18.67 3.66 -15.43
N PRO A 135 17.49 3.05 -15.66
CA PRO A 135 17.21 1.67 -15.27
C PRO A 135 17.97 0.71 -16.19
N ASP A 136 19.27 0.52 -15.92
CA ASP A 136 20.07 -0.51 -16.58
C ASP A 136 19.54 -1.91 -16.18
N GLU A 137 18.78 -2.50 -17.10
CA GLU A 137 18.52 -3.93 -17.34
C GLU A 137 18.30 -4.83 -16.10
N ILE A 138 17.05 -4.88 -15.65
CA ILE A 138 16.55 -5.97 -14.79
C ILE A 138 16.47 -7.23 -15.65
N ILE A 139 17.34 -8.20 -15.37
CA ILE A 139 17.42 -9.49 -16.05
C ILE A 139 16.33 -10.43 -15.55
N LEU A 140 16.08 -10.40 -14.23
CA LEU A 140 15.09 -11.27 -13.59
C LEU A 140 14.42 -10.55 -12.43
N LYS A 141 13.10 -10.71 -12.36
CA LYS A 141 12.24 -10.15 -11.31
C LYS A 141 11.27 -11.23 -10.84
N GLU A 142 11.56 -11.81 -9.68
CA GLU A 142 10.78 -12.93 -9.15
C GLU A 142 10.23 -12.64 -7.76
N LYS A 143 8.98 -13.07 -7.53
CA LYS A 143 8.37 -13.01 -6.19
C LYS A 143 8.90 -14.19 -5.39
N GLY A 144 9.37 -13.93 -4.16
CA GLY A 144 9.97 -14.96 -3.33
C GLY A 144 9.86 -14.68 -1.85
N SER A 145 10.43 -15.60 -1.07
CA SER A 145 10.63 -15.44 0.36
C SER A 145 12.12 -15.38 0.66
N TYR A 146 12.52 -14.57 1.62
CA TYR A 146 13.91 -14.50 2.09
C TYR A 146 13.93 -14.48 3.62
N VAL A 147 15.07 -14.84 4.19
CA VAL A 147 15.35 -14.68 5.62
C VAL A 147 16.65 -13.91 5.75
N MET A 148 16.71 -12.93 6.65
CA MET A 148 17.95 -12.21 6.92
C MET A 148 18.86 -13.07 7.80
N PRO A 149 20.19 -12.97 7.65
CA PRO A 149 21.12 -13.61 8.57
C PRO A 149 20.79 -13.24 10.03
N GLY A 150 20.74 -14.25 10.90
CA GLY A 150 20.41 -14.05 12.31
C GLY A 150 18.92 -13.88 12.62
N GLN A 151 18.02 -14.05 11.63
CA GLN A 151 16.58 -14.06 11.85
C GLN A 151 15.97 -15.42 11.54
N SER A 152 14.89 -15.77 12.23
CA SER A 152 14.11 -17.00 12.02
C SER A 152 12.81 -16.77 11.23
N MET A 153 12.44 -15.51 11.00
CA MET A 153 11.19 -15.15 10.34
C MET A 153 11.39 -14.96 8.84
N TRP A 154 10.79 -15.84 8.04
CA TRP A 154 10.70 -15.69 6.59
C TRP A 154 9.86 -14.48 6.23
N ARG A 155 10.32 -13.71 5.25
CA ARG A 155 9.64 -12.50 4.77
C ARG A 155 9.41 -12.59 3.28
N LEU A 156 8.26 -12.12 2.82
CA LEU A 156 7.96 -12.02 1.40
C LEU A 156 8.66 -10.80 0.80
N GLY A 157 9.14 -10.96 -0.43
CA GLY A 157 9.83 -9.92 -1.18
C GLY A 157 9.84 -10.20 -2.68
N THR A 158 10.55 -9.34 -3.41
CA THR A 158 10.85 -9.51 -4.83
C THR A 158 12.35 -9.52 -5.00
N LEU A 159 12.88 -10.60 -5.56
CA LEU A 159 14.26 -10.69 -5.99
C LEU A 159 14.40 -9.93 -7.32
N LEU A 160 15.36 -9.01 -7.38
CA LEU A 160 15.80 -8.35 -8.59
C LEU A 160 17.23 -8.77 -8.89
N LEU A 161 17.45 -9.28 -10.09
CA LEU A 161 18.76 -9.49 -10.67
C LEU A 161 18.96 -8.46 -11.77
N THR A 162 20.07 -7.73 -11.71
CA THR A 162 20.54 -6.85 -12.78
C THR A 162 21.93 -7.30 -13.23
N LEU A 163 22.46 -6.70 -14.30
CA LEU A 163 23.83 -6.98 -14.76
C LEU A 163 24.92 -6.62 -13.73
N LYS A 164 24.60 -5.81 -12.72
CA LYS A 164 25.59 -5.29 -11.76
C LYS A 164 25.40 -5.83 -10.34
N LYS A 165 24.18 -6.22 -9.97
CA LYS A 165 23.85 -6.59 -8.58
C LYS A 165 22.63 -7.51 -8.46
N ILE A 166 22.54 -8.14 -7.30
CA ILE A 166 21.33 -8.80 -6.80
C ILE A 166 20.76 -7.95 -5.68
N ALA A 167 19.44 -7.73 -5.69
CA ALA A 167 18.74 -7.00 -4.64
C ALA A 167 17.44 -7.70 -4.25
N PHE A 168 17.10 -7.66 -2.97
CA PHE A 168 15.79 -8.03 -2.45
C PHE A 168 15.00 -6.78 -2.10
N LEU A 169 13.76 -6.70 -2.60
CA LEU A 169 12.84 -5.61 -2.36
C LEU A 169 11.62 -6.06 -1.56
N GLN A 170 11.18 -5.18 -0.68
CA GLN A 170 9.87 -5.23 -0.04
C GLN A 170 9.03 -4.02 -0.43
N SER A 171 7.79 -3.97 0.06
CA SER A 171 6.94 -2.76 -0.03
C SER A 171 7.62 -1.51 0.53
N THR A 172 8.56 -1.68 1.47
CA THR A 172 9.32 -0.61 2.14
C THR A 172 10.59 -0.18 1.39
N GLY A 173 10.99 -0.86 0.32
CA GLY A 173 12.21 -0.57 -0.44
C GLY A 173 13.17 -1.75 -0.53
N ILE A 174 14.41 -1.49 -0.95
CA ILE A 174 15.50 -2.48 -0.98
C ILE A 174 15.87 -2.81 0.46
N VAL A 175 15.78 -4.08 0.82
CA VAL A 175 16.12 -4.58 2.16
C VAL A 175 17.50 -5.21 2.21
N TRP A 176 18.01 -5.62 1.07
CA TRP A 176 19.34 -6.17 0.92
C TRP A 176 19.77 -6.06 -0.53
N GLU A 177 21.04 -5.75 -0.75
CA GLU A 177 21.65 -5.86 -2.07
C GLU A 177 23.12 -6.26 -1.96
N THR A 178 23.61 -6.93 -3.00
CA THR A 178 25.03 -7.21 -3.17
C THR A 178 25.44 -7.04 -4.63
N PRO A 179 26.57 -6.41 -4.92
CA PRO A 179 27.17 -6.43 -6.25
C PRO A 179 27.43 -7.87 -6.71
N LEU A 180 27.23 -8.16 -7.99
CA LEU A 180 27.56 -9.47 -8.55
C LEU A 180 29.05 -9.79 -8.41
N SER A 181 29.91 -8.76 -8.47
CA SER A 181 31.36 -8.90 -8.26
C SER A 181 31.75 -9.39 -6.87
N SER A 182 30.85 -9.28 -5.89
CA SER A 182 31.09 -9.71 -4.50
C SER A 182 30.66 -11.17 -4.25
N ILE A 183 29.98 -11.81 -5.20
CA ILE A 183 29.55 -13.20 -5.08
C ILE A 183 30.66 -14.09 -5.63
N LYS A 184 31.32 -14.83 -4.75
CA LYS A 184 32.25 -15.89 -5.17
C LYS A 184 31.42 -17.11 -5.57
N GLY A 185 31.62 -17.58 -6.80
CA GLY A 185 31.04 -18.81 -7.32
C GLY A 185 31.67 -20.06 -6.72
#